data_AF-A0A6G1XQ90-F1
#
_entry.id   AF-A0A6G1XQ90-F1
#
_cell.length_a   1.000
_cell.length_b   1.000
_cell.length_c   1.000
_cell.angle_alpha   90.00
_cell.angle_beta   90.00
_cell.angle_gamma   90.00
#
_symmetry.space_group_name_H-M   'P 1'
#
loop_
_entity.id
_entity.type
_entity.pdbx_description
1 polymer ?
#
loop_
_entity_poly.entity_id
_entity_poly.type
_entity_poly.pdbx_seq_one_letter_code
_entity_poly.pdbx_strand_id
1 'polypeptide(L)' 'SEVRLLVQIQRNGGWVTEKDITIKGKTTSQYLASVVVDNLPPRPFNIRMRRMTPDSTTDQLQNKTLWSSYTEIIDVKQ' A
#
# COMPACT_ATOMS: atom_id res chain seq x y z
N SER A 1 1.81 12.10 14.42
CA SER A 1 0.94 11.79 13.26
C SER A 1 1.41 10.49 12.64
N GLU A 2 0.47 9.65 12.23
CA GLU A 2 0.77 8.45 11.44
C GLU A 2 -0.35 8.16 10.43
N VAL A 3 0.00 7.47 9.35
CA VAL A 3 -0.93 6.92 8.36
C VAL A 3 -0.57 5.46 8.13
N ARG A 4 -1.54 4.56 8.29
CA ARG A 4 -1.39 3.12 8.08
C ARG A 4 -2.06 2.68 6.78
N LEU A 5 -1.33 1.92 5.98
CA LEU A 5 -1.67 1.47 4.64
C LEU A 5 -1.36 -0.03 4.52
N LEU A 6 -2.24 -0.79 3.89
CA LEU A 6 -2.08 -2.23 3.66
C LEU A 6 -1.94 -2.50 2.17
N VAL A 7 -0.92 -3.24 1.78
CA VAL A 7 -0.82 -3.84 0.43
C VAL A 7 -1.42 -5.23 0.49
N GLN A 8 -2.38 -5.52 -0.38
CA GLN A 8 -3.13 -6.78 -0.37
C GLN A 8 -3.21 -7.39 -1.77
N ILE A 9 -3.11 -8.72 -1.82
CA ILE A 9 -3.32 -9.51 -3.03
C ILE A 9 -4.54 -10.40 -2.84
N GLN A 10 -5.33 -10.57 -3.90
CA GLN A 10 -6.45 -11.50 -3.88
C GLN A 10 -5.94 -12.95 -4.04
N ARG A 11 -6.23 -13.81 -3.07
CA ARG A 11 -5.88 -15.24 -3.04
C ARG A 11 -7.12 -16.05 -2.67
N ASN A 12 -7.43 -17.08 -3.44
CA ASN A 12 -8.58 -17.99 -3.17
C ASN A 12 -9.90 -17.24 -2.91
N GLY A 13 -10.15 -16.16 -3.65
CA GLY A 13 -11.35 -15.32 -3.49
C GLY A 13 -11.30 -14.28 -2.36
N GLY A 14 -10.33 -14.37 -1.44
CA GLY A 14 -10.15 -13.43 -0.32
C GLY A 14 -9.00 -12.45 -0.52
N TRP A 15 -9.01 -11.33 0.22
CA TRP A 15 -7.88 -10.39 0.24
C TRP A 15 -6.91 -10.75 1.36
N VAL A 16 -5.65 -11.00 1.00
CA VAL A 16 -4.57 -11.30 1.95
C VAL A 16 -3.64 -10.09 2.03
N THR A 17 -3.28 -9.69 3.25
CA THR A 17 -2.33 -8.60 3.48
C THR A 17 -0.91 -9.12 3.30
N GLU A 18 -0.21 -8.61 2.30
CA GLU A 18 1.19 -8.92 2.00
C GLU A 18 2.13 -7.95 2.73
N LYS A 19 1.68 -6.70 2.93
CA LYS A 19 2.46 -5.69 3.66
C LYS A 19 1.57 -4.76 4.47
N ASP A 20 2.04 -4.44 5.68
CA ASP A 20 1.54 -3.35 6.51
C ASP A 20 2.58 -2.23 6.54
N ILE A 21 2.19 -1.05 6.06
CA ILE A 21 3.03 0.14 5.92
C ILE A 21 2.51 1.19 6.89
N THR A 22 3.39 1.66 7.79
CA THR A 22 3.08 2.79 8.69
C THR A 22 4.02 3.94 8.38
N ILE A 23 3.47 5.04 7.89
CA ILE A 23 4.18 6.31 7.71
C ILE A 23 4.07 7.06 9.03
N LYS A 24 5.21 7.31 9.69
CA LYS A 24 5.27 8.01 10.98
C LYS A 24 5.91 9.39 10.85
N GLY A 25 5.53 10.29 11.74
CA GLY A 25 6.10 11.63 11.83
C GLY A 25 5.39 12.63 10.91
N LYS A 26 5.91 13.85 10.89
CA LYS A 26 5.42 14.95 10.04
C LYS A 26 6.34 15.08 8.84
N THR A 27 5.79 14.93 7.64
CA THR A 27 6.55 15.13 6.39
C THR A 27 5.59 15.50 5.26
N THR A 28 6.09 16.26 4.29
CA THR A 28 5.45 16.55 3.00
C THR A 28 6.26 16.01 1.82
N SER A 29 7.44 15.44 2.09
CA SER A 29 8.28 14.82 1.08
C SER A 29 7.68 13.50 0.61
N GLN A 30 8.04 13.08 -0.60
CA GLN A 30 7.61 11.79 -1.14
C GLN A 30 8.07 10.65 -0.22
N TYR A 31 7.14 9.73 0.04
CA TYR A 31 7.43 8.48 0.73
C TYR A 31 7.52 7.36 -0.29
N LEU A 32 8.64 6.63 -0.30
CA LEU A 32 8.88 5.49 -1.17
C LEU A 32 8.90 4.21 -0.34
N ALA A 33 8.13 3.22 -0.78
CA ALA A 33 8.14 1.88 -0.22
C ALA A 33 8.24 0.85 -1.35
N SER A 34 9.10 -0.15 -1.16
CA SER A 34 9.17 -1.33 -2.01
C SER A 34 8.62 -2.53 -1.25
N VAL A 35 7.80 -3.33 -1.93
CA VAL A 35 7.20 -4.55 -1.39
C VAL A 35 7.53 -5.68 -2.35
N VAL A 36 8.26 -6.68 -1.84
CA VAL A 36 8.49 -7.94 -2.54
C VAL A 36 7.41 -8.91 -2.11
N VAL A 37 6.74 -9.54 -3.08
CA VAL A 37 5.71 -10.53 -2.83
C VAL A 37 6.03 -11.80 -3.60
N ASP A 38 6.19 -12.88 -2.85
CA ASP A 38 6.46 -14.20 -3.40
C ASP A 38 5.16 -14.98 -3.67
N ASN A 39 5.30 -16.09 -4.40
CA ASN A 39 4.20 -17.01 -4.70
C ASN A 39 2.97 -16.28 -5.29
N LEU A 40 3.20 -15.43 -6.30
CA LEU A 40 2.12 -14.68 -6.93
C LEU A 40 1.02 -15.64 -7.43
N PRO A 41 -0.27 -15.27 -7.30
CA PRO A 41 -1.33 -16.06 -7.91
C PRO A 41 -1.14 -16.17 -9.43
N PRO A 42 -1.73 -17.19 -10.07
CA PRO A 42 -1.77 -17.27 -11.52
C PRO A 42 -2.34 -15.98 -12.12
N ARG A 43 -1.80 -15.55 -13.26
CA ARG A 43 -2.29 -14.38 -13.97
C ARG A 43 -3.64 -14.67 -14.63
N PRO A 44 -4.59 -13.71 -14.69
CA PRO A 44 -4.54 -12.40 -14.05
C PRO A 44 -4.85 -12.48 -12.53
N PHE A 45 -4.22 -11.60 -11.75
CA PHE A 45 -4.49 -11.47 -10.31
C PHE A 45 -4.72 -10.01 -9.93
N ASN A 46 -5.39 -9.81 -8.78
CA ASN A 46 -5.70 -8.47 -8.29
C ASN A 46 -4.77 -8.10 -7.12
N ILE A 47 -4.25 -6.89 -7.17
CA ILE A 47 -3.55 -6.22 -6.08
C ILE A 47 -4.26 -4.91 -5.74
N ARG A 48 -4.28 -4.55 -4.47
CA ARG A 48 -4.76 -3.25 -4.01
C ARG A 48 -3.92 -2.73 -2.87
N MET A 49 -3.96 -1.42 -2.69
CA MET A 49 -3.56 -0.80 -1.43
C MET A 49 -4.78 -0.19 -0.75
N ARG A 50 -4.90 -0.44 0.56
CA ARG A 50 -6.00 0.03 1.38
C ARG A 50 -5.48 0.91 2.50
N ARG A 51 -6.03 2.11 2.62
CA ARG A 51 -5.77 2.97 3.77
C ARG A 51 -6.64 2.55 4.96
N MET A 52 -6.02 2.46 6.13
CA MET A 52 -6.68 2.07 7.39
C MET A 52 -6.90 3.25 8.33
N THR A 53 -6.01 4.25 8.30
CA THR A 53 -6.18 5.48 9.09
C THR A 53 -7.17 6.41 8.39
N PRO A 54 -8.29 6.81 9.02
CA PRO A 54 -9.23 7.77 8.45
C PRO A 54 -8.57 9.13 8.15
N ASP A 55 -9.20 9.92 7.28
CA ASP A 55 -8.85 11.33 7.15
C ASP A 55 -9.16 12.08 8.45
N SER A 56 -8.27 13.00 8.81
CA SER A 56 -8.49 13.90 9.94
C SER A 56 -9.58 14.91 9.57
N THR A 57 -10.48 15.17 10.50
CA THR A 57 -11.51 16.22 10.40
C THR A 57 -11.13 17.50 11.14
N THR A 58 -9.93 17.53 11.74
CA THR A 58 -9.46 18.67 12.55
C THR A 58 -8.48 19.52 11.76
N ASP A 59 -8.46 20.82 12.03
CA ASP A 59 -7.50 21.74 11.39
C ASP A 59 -6.06 21.51 11.87
N GLN A 60 -5.90 21.04 13.11
CA GLN A 60 -4.59 20.84 13.75
C GLN A 60 -3.80 19.66 13.19
N LEU A 61 -4.48 18.62 12.69
CA LEU A 61 -3.87 17.44 12.11
C LEU A 61 -4.25 17.32 10.64
N GLN A 62 -3.29 17.52 9.74
CA GLN A 62 -3.45 17.25 8.31
C GLN A 62 -2.75 15.94 7.97
N ASN A 63 -3.49 14.98 7.41
CA ASN A 63 -2.98 13.66 7.03
C ASN A 63 -3.37 13.25 5.59
N LYS A 64 -3.69 14.23 4.74
CA LYS A 64 -4.00 14.02 3.34
C LYS A 64 -2.83 13.31 2.66
N THR A 65 -3.09 12.14 2.09
CA THR A 65 -2.10 11.33 1.38
C THR A 65 -2.47 11.28 -0.09
N LEU A 66 -1.53 11.61 -0.98
CA LEU A 66 -1.71 11.56 -2.43
C LEU A 66 -0.87 10.45 -3.03
N TRP A 67 -1.46 9.72 -3.96
CA TRP A 67 -0.75 8.72 -4.75
C TRP A 67 0.02 9.40 -5.87
N SER A 68 1.34 9.22 -5.89
CA SER A 68 2.19 9.80 -6.92
C SER A 68 2.38 8.83 -8.10
N SER A 69 2.85 7.61 -7.85
CA SER A 69 3.08 6.61 -8.88
C SER A 69 3.14 5.19 -8.29
N TYR A 70 3.05 4.18 -9.15
CA TYR A 70 3.28 2.77 -8.84
C TYR A 70 4.13 2.15 -9.96
N THR A 71 5.08 1.30 -9.57
CA THR A 71 5.91 0.54 -10.50
C THR A 71 5.86 -0.92 -10.09
N GLU A 72 5.51 -1.77 -11.04
CA GLU A 72 5.51 -3.22 -10.87
C GLU A 72 6.70 -3.83 -11.61
N ILE A 73 7.40 -4.74 -10.93
CA ILE A 73 8.46 -5.54 -11.52
C ILE A 73 8.11 -6.99 -11.20
N ILE A 74 7.92 -7.81 -12.23
CA ILE A 74 7.67 -9.25 -12.08
C ILE A 74 8.79 -10.00 -12.80
N ASP A 75 9.54 -10.80 -12.05
CA ASP A 75 10.47 -11.76 -12.64
C ASP A 75 9.68 -13.01 -13.05
N VAL A 76 9.70 -13.33 -14.34
CA VAL A 76 9.08 -14.54 -14.88
C VAL A 76 10.11 -15.27 -15.71
N LYS A 77 10.38 -16.52 -15.35
CA LYS A 77 11.01 -17.45 -16.28
C LYS A 77 9.95 -17.92 -17.27
N GLN A 78 10.16 -17.61 -18.54
CA GLN A 78 9.32 -18.04 -19.65
C GLN A 78 9.54 -19.52 -19.98
#